data_AF-A6G5G4-F1
#
_entry.id   AF-A6G5G4-F1
#
_cell.length_a   1.000
_cell.length_b   1.000
_cell.length_c   1.000
_cell.angle_alpha   90.00
_cell.angle_beta   90.00
_cell.angle_gamma   90.00
#
_symmetry.space_group_name_H-M   'P 1'
#
loop_
_entity.id
_entity.type
_entity.pdbx_description
1 polymer ?
#
loop_
_entity_poly.entity_id
_entity_poly.type
_entity_poly.pdbx_seq_one_letter_code
_entity_poly.pdbx_strand_id
1 'polypeptide(L)'
;MDPSITSTVVDALPSGGSKDSRVDLSELQRELEAVAAEALDARMRGIDLVTAVHDDEGFPQLAQFHRELRDALLVEIPKDLQPWVAAIAGDEARERLAPKANARKAKALAKLDEQRGALTERLSMLHDDLFMRAHTDPEDAGDGDAQLQSALSELLVFEAVRLQLLVTVWSSTDFESLGGDERAIDHIAWAEVEALIAEPAMTDEAVRPLPVMVAASNLALVKDAAERVEALRLVSEDQRETLRMRARLRAALRELRLPESVLLENALAGLLGEDRLELTELQEQRAMALEGLSRQAMDQRVSRGRRALRQPPEKWPSRRKPALFDLLRSAPSED
;
A
#
# COMPACT_ATOMS: atom_id res chain seq x y z
N MET A 1 -26.45 17.95 6.90
CA MET A 1 -25.56 16.90 7.40
C MET A 1 -24.51 16.75 6.34
N ASP A 2 -23.25 16.99 6.71
CA ASP A 2 -22.15 16.75 5.80
C ASP A 2 -22.05 15.24 5.53
N PRO A 3 -21.71 14.83 4.29
CA PRO A 3 -21.59 13.41 3.96
C PRO A 3 -20.50 12.77 4.84
N SER A 4 -20.72 11.52 5.25
CA SER A 4 -19.69 10.78 5.99
C SER A 4 -18.41 10.69 5.14
N ILE A 5 -17.25 10.66 5.80
CA ILE A 5 -15.96 10.50 5.09
C ILE A 5 -15.93 9.20 4.30
N THR A 6 -16.57 8.14 4.81
CA THR A 6 -16.67 6.84 4.14
C THR A 6 -17.50 6.94 2.86
N SER A 7 -18.62 7.68 2.87
CA SER A 7 -19.37 8.00 1.66
C SER A 7 -18.53 8.83 0.70
N THR A 8 -17.77 9.81 1.19
CA THR A 8 -16.94 10.69 0.36
C THR A 8 -15.83 9.90 -0.36
N VAL A 9 -15.16 8.99 0.34
CA VAL A 9 -14.16 8.06 -0.23
C VAL A 9 -14.82 7.14 -1.26
N VAL A 10 -15.96 6.54 -0.93
CA VAL A 10 -16.71 5.64 -1.82
C VAL A 10 -17.22 6.37 -3.08
N ASP A 11 -17.68 7.60 -2.96
CA ASP A 11 -18.19 8.43 -4.06
C ASP A 11 -17.07 8.97 -4.97
N ALA A 12 -15.85 9.11 -4.42
CA ALA A 12 -14.66 9.43 -5.20
C ALA A 12 -14.23 8.25 -6.09
N LEU A 13 -14.59 7.01 -5.73
CA LEU A 13 -14.31 5.84 -6.55
C LEU A 13 -15.13 5.86 -7.86
N PRO A 14 -14.63 5.21 -8.93
CA PRO A 14 -15.36 5.14 -10.18
C PRO A 14 -16.62 4.30 -10.00
N SER A 15 -17.78 4.92 -10.18
CA SER A 15 -19.01 4.20 -10.44
C SER A 15 -18.95 3.63 -11.86
N GLY A 16 -18.79 2.31 -11.99
CA GLY A 16 -18.61 1.63 -13.27
C GLY A 16 -19.62 2.09 -14.33
N GLY A 17 -19.12 2.52 -15.50
CA GLY A 17 -19.95 3.04 -16.60
C GLY A 17 -20.80 2.01 -17.35
N SER A 18 -20.95 0.80 -16.82
CA SER A 18 -21.86 -0.22 -17.33
C SER A 18 -23.16 -0.19 -16.52
N LYS A 19 -24.30 -0.06 -17.20
CA LYS A 19 -25.63 -0.07 -16.56
C LYS A 19 -25.93 -1.32 -15.72
N ASP A 20 -25.12 -2.38 -15.85
CA ASP A 20 -25.32 -3.68 -15.20
C ASP A 20 -24.31 -4.02 -14.10
N SER A 21 -23.37 -3.13 -13.75
CA SER A 21 -22.41 -3.39 -12.66
C SER A 21 -22.23 -2.15 -11.78
N ARG A 22 -23.27 -1.80 -11.03
CA ARG A 22 -23.08 -1.00 -9.82
C ARG A 22 -22.37 -1.93 -8.85
N VAL A 23 -21.04 -1.76 -8.73
CA VAL A 23 -20.31 -2.40 -7.64
C VAL A 23 -20.96 -1.90 -6.36
N ASP A 24 -21.50 -2.81 -5.57
CA ASP A 24 -22.03 -2.48 -4.26
C ASP A 24 -20.84 -2.21 -3.33
N LEU A 25 -20.66 -0.94 -2.96
CA LEU A 25 -19.56 -0.49 -2.11
C LEU A 25 -19.99 -0.39 -0.64
N SER A 26 -21.16 -0.92 -0.26
CA SER A 26 -21.63 -0.95 1.12
C SER A 26 -20.80 -1.85 2.05
N GLU A 27 -20.11 -2.84 1.49
CA GLU A 27 -19.13 -3.64 2.23
C GLU A 27 -17.90 -2.81 2.58
N LEU A 28 -17.27 -2.19 1.59
CA LEU A 28 -16.15 -1.26 1.78
C LEU A 28 -16.50 -0.14 2.77
N GLN A 29 -17.71 0.42 2.67
CA GLN A 29 -18.15 1.45 3.61
C GLN A 29 -18.14 0.94 5.07
N ARG A 30 -18.68 -0.26 5.32
CA ARG A 30 -18.73 -0.86 6.66
C ARG A 30 -17.33 -1.20 7.19
N GLU A 31 -16.44 -1.66 6.32
CA GLU A 31 -15.04 -1.91 6.67
C GLU A 31 -14.34 -0.62 7.08
N LEU A 32 -14.48 0.45 6.29
CA LEU A 32 -13.90 1.75 6.63
C LEU A 32 -14.48 2.34 7.92
N GLU A 33 -15.76 2.11 8.23
CA GLU A 33 -16.37 2.50 9.50
C GLU A 33 -15.76 1.74 10.69
N ALA A 34 -15.52 0.43 10.53
CA ALA A 34 -14.87 -0.37 11.57
C ALA A 34 -13.41 0.04 11.79
N VAL A 35 -12.67 0.28 10.71
CA VAL A 35 -11.29 0.79 10.75
C VAL A 35 -11.23 2.18 11.40
N ALA A 36 -12.17 3.07 11.08
CA ALA A 36 -12.26 4.39 11.70
C ALA A 36 -12.50 4.30 13.21
N ALA A 37 -13.34 3.37 13.64
CA ALA A 37 -13.63 3.15 15.06
C ALA A 37 -12.40 2.65 15.82
N GLU A 38 -11.64 1.70 15.27
CA GLU A 38 -10.40 1.21 15.88
C GLU A 38 -9.29 2.28 15.90
N ALA A 39 -9.15 3.06 14.81
CA ALA A 39 -8.19 4.18 14.78
C ALA A 39 -8.54 5.24 15.84
N LEU A 40 -9.82 5.56 16.02
CA LEU A 40 -10.26 6.48 17.07
C LEU A 40 -10.02 5.90 18.47
N ASP A 41 -10.29 4.62 18.69
CA ASP A 41 -10.04 3.95 19.98
C ASP A 41 -8.54 3.95 20.33
N ALA A 42 -7.66 3.64 19.37
CA ALA A 42 -6.21 3.75 19.56
C ALA A 42 -5.79 5.16 19.97
N ARG A 43 -6.28 6.18 19.26
CA ARG A 43 -6.04 7.59 19.55
C ARG A 43 -6.53 7.97 20.96
N MET A 44 -7.74 7.58 21.33
CA MET A 44 -8.31 7.84 22.68
C MET A 44 -7.50 7.19 23.81
N ARG A 45 -6.81 6.08 23.52
CA ARG A 45 -5.91 5.40 24.45
C ARG A 45 -4.49 5.99 24.46
N GLY A 46 -4.21 6.98 23.61
CA GLY A 46 -2.88 7.56 23.43
C GLY A 46 -1.87 6.59 22.80
N ILE A 47 -2.36 5.62 22.02
CA ILE A 47 -1.54 4.69 21.25
C ILE A 47 -1.34 5.31 19.87
N ASP A 48 -0.08 5.45 19.44
CA ASP A 48 0.23 5.98 18.12
C ASP A 48 -0.22 5.02 17.01
N LEU A 49 -0.51 5.55 15.82
CA LEU A 49 -1.05 4.75 14.71
C LEU A 49 -0.08 3.64 14.26
N VAL A 50 1.24 3.86 14.31
CA VAL A 50 2.22 2.83 13.93
C VAL A 50 2.15 1.65 14.88
N THR A 51 2.05 1.89 16.19
CA THR A 51 1.85 0.81 17.15
C THR A 51 0.51 0.11 16.92
N ALA A 52 -0.57 0.86 16.68
CA ALA A 52 -1.91 0.30 16.54
C ALA A 52 -2.08 -0.60 15.30
N VAL A 53 -1.50 -0.23 14.14
CA VAL A 53 -1.60 -1.03 12.89
C VAL A 53 -0.83 -2.36 12.95
N HIS A 54 0.00 -2.58 13.98
CA HIS A 54 0.73 -3.83 14.22
C HIS A 54 0.19 -4.64 15.40
N ASP A 55 -0.88 -4.17 16.06
CA ASP A 55 -1.51 -4.85 17.20
C ASP A 55 -2.78 -5.60 16.76
N ASP A 56 -2.58 -6.82 16.25
CA ASP A 56 -3.65 -7.71 15.79
C ASP A 56 -4.66 -8.10 16.89
N GLU A 57 -4.25 -8.06 18.17
CA GLU A 57 -5.12 -8.43 19.29
C GLU A 57 -5.99 -7.24 19.72
N GLY A 58 -5.42 -6.03 19.72
CA GLY A 58 -6.10 -4.80 20.11
C GLY A 58 -6.92 -4.15 19.01
N PHE A 59 -6.40 -4.14 17.77
CA PHE A 59 -6.96 -3.42 16.61
C PHE A 59 -6.94 -4.29 15.34
N PRO A 60 -7.70 -5.41 15.31
CA PRO A 60 -7.63 -6.39 14.22
C PRO A 60 -8.07 -5.83 12.86
N GLN A 61 -9.08 -4.96 12.79
CA GLN A 61 -9.54 -4.38 11.53
C GLN A 61 -8.51 -3.40 10.97
N LEU A 62 -7.92 -2.58 11.84
CA LEU A 62 -6.87 -1.64 11.49
C LEU A 62 -5.61 -2.37 10.99
N ALA A 63 -5.16 -3.39 11.72
CA ALA A 63 -4.01 -4.20 11.35
C ALA A 63 -4.23 -4.98 10.04
N GLN A 64 -5.44 -5.53 9.86
CA GLN A 64 -5.83 -6.16 8.60
C GLN A 64 -5.80 -5.17 7.44
N PHE A 65 -6.44 -4.01 7.59
CA PHE A 65 -6.48 -2.96 6.56
C PHE A 65 -5.07 -2.51 6.13
N HIS A 66 -4.19 -2.25 7.10
CA HIS A 66 -2.80 -1.86 6.87
C HIS A 66 -2.00 -2.90 6.05
N ARG A 67 -2.18 -4.19 6.36
CA ARG A 67 -1.57 -5.30 5.61
C ARG A 67 -2.19 -5.48 4.22
N GLU A 68 -3.50 -5.33 4.12
CA GLU A 68 -4.23 -5.50 2.87
C GLU A 68 -3.90 -4.40 1.85
N LEU A 69 -3.72 -3.16 2.29
CA LEU A 69 -3.23 -2.08 1.43
C LEU A 69 -1.83 -2.38 0.87
N ARG A 70 -0.95 -2.89 1.72
CA ARG A 70 0.39 -3.36 1.33
C ARG A 70 0.28 -4.47 0.29
N ASP A 71 -0.58 -5.46 0.50
CA ASP A 71 -0.76 -6.59 -0.42
C ASP A 71 -1.43 -6.19 -1.73
N ALA A 72 -2.34 -5.22 -1.70
CA ALA A 72 -2.99 -4.66 -2.89
C ALA A 72 -1.98 -4.10 -3.91
N LEU A 73 -0.81 -3.61 -3.45
CA LEU A 73 0.27 -3.20 -4.34
C LEU A 73 0.78 -4.36 -5.23
N LEU A 74 0.73 -5.60 -4.75
CA LEU A 74 1.27 -6.79 -5.41
C LEU A 74 0.20 -7.66 -6.08
N VAL A 75 -1.09 -7.34 -5.89
CA VAL A 75 -2.20 -8.01 -6.58
C VAL A 75 -2.18 -7.69 -8.08
N GLU A 76 -2.30 -8.72 -8.92
CA GLU A 76 -2.47 -8.55 -10.37
C GLU A 76 -3.75 -7.75 -10.67
N ILE A 77 -3.64 -6.63 -11.37
CA ILE A 77 -4.79 -5.75 -11.61
C ILE A 77 -5.87 -6.50 -12.42
N PRO A 78 -7.10 -6.61 -11.89
CA PRO A 78 -8.23 -7.21 -12.61
C PRO A 78 -8.46 -6.52 -13.94
N LYS A 79 -8.81 -7.29 -14.99
CA LYS A 79 -8.96 -6.75 -16.36
C LYS A 79 -9.96 -5.60 -16.43
N ASP A 80 -11.00 -5.67 -15.61
CA ASP A 80 -12.07 -4.69 -15.59
C ASP A 80 -11.66 -3.38 -14.91
N LEU A 81 -10.62 -3.41 -14.05
CA LEU A 81 -10.04 -2.24 -13.39
C LEU A 81 -8.88 -1.62 -14.19
N GLN A 82 -8.25 -2.35 -15.10
CA GLN A 82 -7.12 -1.83 -15.91
C GLN A 82 -7.42 -0.50 -16.62
N PRO A 83 -8.60 -0.27 -17.23
CA PRO A 83 -8.88 0.99 -17.89
C PRO A 83 -8.94 2.17 -16.90
N TRP A 84 -9.38 1.92 -15.67
CA TRP A 84 -9.40 2.92 -14.60
C TRP A 84 -8.00 3.21 -14.08
N VAL A 85 -7.21 2.17 -13.77
CA VAL A 85 -5.83 2.35 -13.32
C VAL A 85 -5.02 3.11 -14.37
N ALA A 86 -5.19 2.78 -15.65
CA ALA A 86 -4.56 3.51 -16.75
C ALA A 86 -4.99 4.97 -16.87
N ALA A 87 -6.21 5.32 -16.41
CA ALA A 87 -6.67 6.70 -16.39
C ALA A 87 -6.04 7.50 -15.24
N ILE A 88 -5.91 6.89 -14.05
CA ILE A 88 -5.31 7.55 -12.88
C ILE A 88 -3.79 7.65 -13.00
N ALA A 89 -3.13 6.53 -13.28
CA ALA A 89 -1.67 6.41 -13.20
C ALA A 89 -0.94 7.03 -14.41
N GLY A 90 -1.67 7.69 -15.31
CA GLY A 90 -1.10 8.43 -16.42
C GLY A 90 -0.66 7.58 -17.61
N ASP A 91 0.04 8.23 -18.55
CA ASP A 91 0.32 7.68 -19.87
C ASP A 91 1.29 6.48 -19.81
N GLU A 92 2.26 6.49 -18.89
CA GLU A 92 3.22 5.39 -18.72
C GLU A 92 2.52 4.10 -18.25
N ALA A 93 1.63 4.20 -17.27
CA ALA A 93 0.84 3.06 -16.82
C ALA A 93 -0.10 2.55 -17.93
N ARG A 94 -0.66 3.45 -18.74
CA ARG A 94 -1.46 3.10 -19.92
C ARG A 94 -0.66 2.29 -20.93
N GLU A 95 0.58 2.64 -21.21
CA GLU A 95 1.45 1.87 -22.11
C GLU A 95 1.72 0.46 -21.55
N ARG A 96 2.04 0.36 -20.26
CA ARG A 96 2.28 -0.93 -19.57
C ARG A 96 1.03 -1.81 -19.50
N LEU A 97 -0.16 -1.21 -19.43
CA LEU A 97 -1.45 -1.92 -19.36
C LEU A 97 -2.06 -2.25 -20.73
N ALA A 98 -1.66 -1.57 -21.81
CA ALA A 98 -2.33 -1.66 -23.11
C ALA A 98 -1.80 -2.80 -24.00
N PRO A 99 -2.60 -3.84 -24.30
CA PRO A 99 -2.37 -4.64 -25.50
C PRO A 99 -2.78 -3.83 -26.75
N LYS A 100 -1.99 -3.91 -27.84
CA LYS A 100 -2.25 -3.28 -29.17
C LYS A 100 -3.75 -3.15 -29.45
N ALA A 101 -4.27 -1.92 -29.36
CA ALA A 101 -5.69 -1.66 -29.30
C ALA A 101 -6.33 -1.56 -30.71
N ASN A 102 -7.38 -2.33 -30.96
CA ASN A 102 -8.19 -2.21 -32.18
C ASN A 102 -9.12 -0.98 -32.06
N ALA A 103 -9.66 -0.47 -33.19
CA ALA A 103 -10.44 0.78 -33.27
C ALA A 103 -11.61 0.92 -32.25
N ARG A 104 -12.28 -0.18 -31.86
CA ARG A 104 -13.32 -0.14 -30.80
C ARG A 104 -12.75 0.20 -29.41
N LYS A 105 -11.55 -0.25 -29.09
CA LYS A 105 -10.86 0.07 -27.82
C LYS A 105 -10.41 1.53 -27.79
N ALA A 106 -10.03 2.11 -28.93
CA ALA A 106 -9.67 3.53 -29.01
C ALA A 106 -10.83 4.47 -28.63
N LYS A 107 -12.06 4.14 -29.05
CA LYS A 107 -13.26 4.91 -28.67
C LYS A 107 -13.59 4.81 -27.18
N ALA A 108 -13.36 3.64 -26.57
CA ALA A 108 -13.52 3.46 -25.13
C ALA A 108 -12.45 4.22 -24.34
N LEU A 109 -11.20 4.23 -24.83
CA LEU A 109 -10.10 5.02 -24.27
C LEU A 109 -10.40 6.53 -24.29
N ALA A 110 -10.93 7.05 -25.40
CA ALA A 110 -11.29 8.47 -25.50
C ALA A 110 -12.37 8.88 -24.49
N LYS A 111 -13.33 7.99 -24.20
CA LYS A 111 -14.34 8.21 -23.15
C LYS A 111 -13.73 8.17 -21.75
N LEU A 112 -12.74 7.31 -21.51
CA LEU A 112 -11.98 7.27 -20.27
C LEU A 112 -11.12 8.51 -20.07
N ASP A 113 -10.56 9.08 -21.15
CA ASP A 113 -9.80 10.33 -21.09
C ASP A 113 -10.68 11.52 -20.70
N GLU A 114 -11.92 11.58 -21.18
CA GLU A 114 -12.89 12.58 -20.73
C GLU A 114 -13.25 12.41 -19.24
N GLN A 115 -13.37 11.16 -18.78
CA GLN A 115 -13.58 10.85 -17.37
C GLN A 115 -12.34 11.10 -16.50
N ARG A 116 -11.14 11.14 -17.09
CA ARG A 116 -9.88 11.37 -16.39
C ARG A 116 -9.85 12.74 -15.73
N GLY A 117 -10.20 13.80 -16.47
CA GLY A 117 -10.20 15.16 -15.92
C GLY A 117 -11.08 15.28 -14.67
N ALA A 118 -12.33 14.82 -14.77
CA ALA A 118 -13.27 14.81 -13.65
C ALA A 118 -12.87 13.87 -12.51
N LEU A 119 -12.13 12.79 -12.79
CA LEU A 119 -11.61 11.89 -11.76
C LEU A 119 -10.41 12.49 -11.03
N THR A 120 -9.46 13.07 -11.76
CA THR A 120 -8.30 13.75 -11.19
C THR A 120 -8.72 14.92 -10.30
N GLU A 121 -9.72 15.71 -10.73
CA GLU A 121 -10.28 16.79 -9.92
C GLU A 121 -10.93 16.26 -8.64
N ARG A 122 -11.77 15.21 -8.73
CA ARG A 122 -12.39 14.57 -7.56
C ARG A 122 -11.37 14.00 -6.58
N LEU A 123 -10.32 13.36 -7.07
CA LEU A 123 -9.25 12.82 -6.22
C LEU A 123 -8.44 13.95 -5.55
N SER A 124 -8.19 15.05 -6.25
CA SER A 124 -7.57 16.23 -5.65
C SER A 124 -8.43 16.78 -4.51
N MET A 125 -9.74 16.94 -4.75
CA MET A 125 -10.67 17.40 -3.72
C MET A 125 -10.74 16.44 -2.52
N LEU A 126 -10.71 15.12 -2.78
CA LEU A 126 -10.68 14.12 -1.72
C LEU A 126 -9.41 14.26 -0.86
N HIS A 127 -8.24 14.44 -1.47
CA HIS A 127 -7.00 14.61 -0.71
C HIS A 127 -7.03 15.87 0.15
N ASP A 128 -7.54 16.98 -0.38
CA ASP A 128 -7.66 18.23 0.37
C ASP A 128 -8.65 18.07 1.54
N ASP A 129 -9.80 17.42 1.33
CA ASP A 129 -10.78 17.14 2.38
C ASP A 129 -10.23 16.20 3.48
N LEU A 130 -9.55 15.12 3.10
CA LEU A 130 -8.88 14.22 4.04
C LEU A 130 -7.85 14.97 4.88
N PHE A 131 -7.00 15.79 4.26
CA PHE A 131 -6.01 16.57 4.99
C PHE A 131 -6.67 17.54 5.98
N MET A 132 -7.68 18.30 5.56
CA MET A 132 -8.35 19.26 6.43
C MET A 132 -9.02 18.59 7.64
N ARG A 133 -9.60 17.41 7.47
CA ARG A 133 -10.19 16.64 8.58
C ARG A 133 -9.13 16.05 9.50
N ALA A 134 -7.99 15.62 8.95
CA ALA A 134 -6.86 15.13 9.73
C ALA A 134 -6.20 16.26 10.55
N HIS A 135 -6.14 17.48 9.99
CA HIS A 135 -5.61 18.69 10.66
C HIS A 135 -6.50 19.20 11.81
N THR A 136 -7.77 18.81 11.84
CA THR A 136 -8.69 19.28 12.88
C THR A 136 -8.30 18.66 14.22
N ASP A 137 -8.00 19.50 15.22
CA ASP A 137 -7.66 19.07 16.58
C ASP A 137 -8.80 18.19 17.14
N PRO A 138 -8.50 17.01 17.73
CA PRO A 138 -9.49 16.16 18.37
C PRO A 138 -10.38 16.87 19.40
N GLU A 139 -9.85 17.87 20.11
CA GLU A 139 -10.62 18.68 21.08
C GLU A 139 -11.62 19.61 20.38
N ASP A 140 -11.29 20.04 19.16
CA ASP A 140 -12.11 20.93 18.33
C ASP A 140 -13.04 20.19 17.36
N ALA A 141 -12.80 18.88 17.12
CA ALA A 141 -13.56 18.07 16.18
C ALA A 141 -15.05 17.96 16.54
N GLY A 142 -15.44 18.13 17.80
CA GLY A 142 -16.85 18.17 18.21
C GLY A 142 -17.42 16.81 18.64
N ASP A 143 -18.51 16.36 18.02
CA ASP A 143 -19.19 15.11 18.39
C ASP A 143 -18.45 13.85 17.89
N GLY A 144 -18.98 12.66 18.23
CA GLY A 144 -18.34 11.39 17.92
C GLY A 144 -18.17 11.12 16.42
N ASP A 145 -19.06 11.64 15.56
CA ASP A 145 -18.99 11.40 14.12
C ASP A 145 -17.82 12.18 13.50
N ALA A 146 -17.60 13.41 13.94
CA ALA A 146 -16.48 14.22 13.48
C ALA A 146 -15.13 13.67 13.96
N GLN A 147 -15.07 13.14 15.18
CA GLN A 147 -13.87 12.45 15.69
C GLN A 147 -13.54 11.19 14.88
N LEU A 148 -14.54 10.38 14.53
CA LEU A 148 -14.37 9.21 13.65
C LEU A 148 -13.84 9.63 12.27
N GLN A 149 -14.40 10.70 11.71
CA GLN A 149 -13.96 11.22 10.41
C GLN A 149 -12.51 11.71 10.43
N SER A 150 -12.11 12.43 11.49
CA SER A 150 -10.72 12.86 11.70
C SER A 150 -9.77 11.67 11.82
N ALA A 151 -10.14 10.65 12.63
CA ALA A 151 -9.33 9.44 12.81
C ALA A 151 -9.13 8.66 11.50
N LEU A 152 -10.20 8.45 10.72
CA LEU A 152 -10.05 7.81 9.42
C LEU A 152 -9.21 8.64 8.46
N SER A 153 -9.39 9.97 8.45
CA SER A 153 -8.67 10.84 7.52
C SER A 153 -7.17 10.84 7.81
N GLU A 154 -6.79 10.89 9.08
CA GLU A 154 -5.39 10.76 9.52
C GLU A 154 -4.78 9.43 9.06
N LEU A 155 -5.49 8.31 9.30
CA LEU A 155 -5.05 6.99 8.83
C LEU A 155 -4.87 6.95 7.31
N LEU A 156 -5.81 7.48 6.53
CA LEU A 156 -5.73 7.45 5.07
C LEU A 156 -4.59 8.32 4.52
N VAL A 157 -4.29 9.45 5.17
CA VAL A 157 -3.12 10.28 4.84
C VAL A 157 -1.83 9.52 5.15
N PHE A 158 -1.75 8.88 6.33
CA PHE A 158 -0.62 8.02 6.71
C PHE A 158 -0.39 6.91 5.69
N GLU A 159 -1.43 6.14 5.34
CA GLU A 159 -1.32 5.03 4.38
C GLU A 159 -0.94 5.52 2.98
N ALA A 160 -1.44 6.68 2.55
CA ALA A 160 -1.06 7.25 1.25
C ALA A 160 0.45 7.56 1.17
N VAL A 161 1.01 8.17 2.22
CA VAL A 161 2.44 8.46 2.31
C VAL A 161 3.24 7.16 2.40
N ARG A 162 2.82 6.24 3.27
CA ARG A 162 3.46 4.94 3.46
C ARG A 162 3.52 4.12 2.17
N LEU A 163 2.41 3.99 1.44
CA LEU A 163 2.38 3.23 0.17
C LEU A 163 3.36 3.80 -0.86
N GLN A 164 3.52 5.12 -0.91
CA GLN A 164 4.50 5.77 -1.78
C GLN A 164 5.95 5.46 -1.36
N LEU A 165 6.25 5.43 -0.07
CA LEU A 165 7.55 4.99 0.44
C LEU A 165 7.80 3.52 0.15
N LEU A 166 6.80 2.64 0.32
CA LEU A 166 6.91 1.22 -0.02
C LEU A 166 7.26 1.02 -1.48
N VAL A 167 6.58 1.71 -2.41
CA VAL A 167 6.92 1.67 -3.83
C VAL A 167 8.37 2.11 -4.06
N THR A 168 8.80 3.20 -3.41
CA THR A 168 10.15 3.73 -3.54
C THR A 168 11.20 2.73 -3.06
N VAL A 169 11.04 2.23 -1.84
CA VAL A 169 11.94 1.27 -1.20
C VAL A 169 12.00 -0.04 -1.97
N TRP A 170 10.85 -0.61 -2.34
CA TRP A 170 10.79 -1.88 -3.03
C TRP A 170 11.30 -1.83 -4.47
N SER A 171 11.44 -0.63 -5.06
CA SER A 171 12.04 -0.47 -6.39
C SER A 171 13.53 -0.79 -6.42
N SER A 172 14.20 -0.86 -5.27
CA SER A 172 15.58 -1.30 -5.14
C SER A 172 15.74 -2.31 -3.98
N THR A 173 16.95 -2.84 -3.80
CA THR A 173 17.31 -3.67 -2.63
C THR A 173 18.06 -2.90 -1.56
N ASP A 174 18.36 -1.62 -1.78
CA ASP A 174 19.36 -0.88 -1.01
C ASP A 174 18.92 -0.74 0.44
N PHE A 175 17.73 -0.20 0.68
CA PHE A 175 17.20 0.00 2.03
C PHE A 175 17.16 -1.30 2.85
N GLU A 176 16.63 -2.38 2.27
CA GLU A 176 16.58 -3.70 2.93
C GLU A 176 17.99 -4.28 3.15
N SER A 177 18.93 -4.05 2.23
CA SER A 177 20.32 -4.49 2.38
C SER A 177 21.06 -3.75 3.49
N LEU A 178 20.55 -2.58 3.88
CA LEU A 178 20.99 -1.79 5.03
C LEU A 178 20.30 -2.22 6.34
N GLY A 179 19.46 -3.26 6.30
CA GLY A 179 18.69 -3.73 7.44
C GLY A 179 17.41 -2.95 7.71
N GLY A 180 16.95 -2.14 6.74
CA GLY A 180 15.61 -1.55 6.78
C GLY A 180 14.53 -2.60 6.57
N ASP A 181 13.36 -2.37 7.16
CA ASP A 181 12.17 -3.23 7.06
C ASP A 181 10.89 -2.38 6.90
N GLU A 182 9.75 -3.05 6.72
CA GLU A 182 8.46 -2.36 6.53
C GLU A 182 8.08 -1.51 7.76
N ARG A 183 8.42 -1.95 8.98
CA ARG A 183 8.14 -1.18 10.22
C ARG A 183 8.92 0.13 10.28
N ALA A 184 10.16 0.15 9.83
CA ALA A 184 10.93 1.39 9.72
C ALA A 184 10.26 2.38 8.75
N ILE A 185 9.67 1.89 7.66
CA ILE A 185 8.92 2.72 6.71
C ILE A 185 7.68 3.30 7.37
N ASP A 186 6.96 2.52 8.16
CA ASP A 186 5.78 2.97 8.90
C ASP A 186 6.15 4.10 9.88
N HIS A 187 7.23 3.93 10.64
CA HIS A 187 7.73 4.97 11.54
C HIS A 187 8.13 6.26 10.81
N ILE A 188 8.83 6.15 9.67
CA ILE A 188 9.22 7.32 8.87
C ILE A 188 7.99 8.03 8.30
N ALA A 189 7.03 7.28 7.76
CA ALA A 189 5.80 7.86 7.21
C ALA A 189 5.01 8.58 8.30
N TRP A 190 4.81 7.91 9.44
CA TRP A 190 4.02 8.48 10.55
C TRP A 190 4.67 9.71 11.16
N ALA A 191 5.97 9.69 11.44
CA ALA A 191 6.66 10.82 12.06
C ALA A 191 6.53 12.10 11.21
N GLU A 192 6.62 11.98 9.88
CA GLU A 192 6.49 13.13 8.98
C GLU A 192 5.02 13.55 8.80
N VAL A 193 4.09 12.60 8.77
CA VAL A 193 2.65 12.89 8.71
C VAL A 193 2.19 13.61 9.97
N GLU A 194 2.53 13.09 11.16
CA GLU A 194 2.21 13.70 12.45
C GLU A 194 2.78 15.12 12.56
N ALA A 195 4.05 15.31 12.18
CA ALA A 195 4.71 16.61 12.22
C ALA A 195 4.05 17.62 11.26
N LEU A 196 3.71 17.20 10.05
CA LEU A 196 3.17 18.09 9.01
C LEU A 196 1.67 18.31 9.12
N ILE A 197 0.91 17.37 9.68
CA ILE A 197 -0.49 17.61 10.04
C ILE A 197 -0.55 18.74 11.08
N ALA A 198 0.39 18.82 12.02
CA ALA A 198 0.39 19.88 13.02
C ALA A 198 0.90 21.25 12.50
N GLU A 199 1.43 21.33 11.27
CA GLU A 199 2.07 22.55 10.74
C GLU A 199 1.03 23.51 10.11
N PRO A 200 0.81 24.72 10.67
CA PRO A 200 -0.19 25.64 10.16
C PRO A 200 0.03 26.05 8.70
N ALA A 201 1.28 26.12 8.24
CA ALA A 201 1.61 26.47 6.85
C ALA A 201 1.03 25.47 5.83
N MET A 202 0.68 24.25 6.26
CA MET A 202 0.09 23.23 5.39
C MET A 202 -1.37 23.51 5.03
N THR A 203 -2.03 24.46 5.70
CA THR A 203 -3.41 24.88 5.41
C THR A 203 -3.52 26.00 4.36
N ASP A 204 -2.40 26.51 3.87
CA ASP A 204 -2.39 27.52 2.81
C ASP A 204 -2.93 26.94 1.49
N GLU A 205 -3.84 27.65 0.81
CA GLU A 205 -4.47 27.24 -0.44
C GLU A 205 -3.46 26.96 -1.58
N ALA A 206 -2.30 27.62 -1.52
CA ALA A 206 -1.20 27.42 -2.47
C ALA A 206 -0.40 26.13 -2.20
N VAL A 207 -0.54 25.54 -1.01
CA VAL A 207 0.15 24.31 -0.63
C VAL A 207 -0.65 23.10 -1.08
N ARG A 208 0.08 22.04 -1.46
CA ARG A 208 -0.49 20.72 -1.74
C ARG A 208 0.07 19.77 -0.67
N PRO A 209 -0.70 19.49 0.41
CA PRO A 209 -0.17 18.80 1.59
C PRO A 209 0.46 17.44 1.30
N LEU A 210 -0.26 16.58 0.59
CA LEU A 210 0.19 15.21 0.33
C LEU A 210 1.52 15.15 -0.45
N PRO A 211 1.72 15.88 -1.56
CA PRO A 211 3.04 15.99 -2.20
C PRO A 211 4.16 16.46 -1.28
N VAL A 212 3.88 17.41 -0.38
CA VAL A 212 4.88 17.92 0.58
C VAL A 212 5.25 16.83 1.60
N MET A 213 4.26 16.13 2.15
CA MET A 213 4.48 15.00 3.07
C MET A 213 5.30 13.90 2.41
N VAL A 214 4.92 13.49 1.21
CA VAL A 214 5.68 12.50 0.43
C VAL A 214 7.12 12.95 0.20
N ALA A 215 7.35 14.21 -0.14
CA ALA A 215 8.70 14.73 -0.34
C ALA A 215 9.52 14.74 0.97
N ALA A 216 8.92 15.16 2.08
CA ALA A 216 9.54 15.14 3.40
C ALA A 216 9.91 13.71 3.84
N SER A 217 8.98 12.76 3.69
CA SER A 217 9.22 11.35 4.01
C SER A 217 10.28 10.70 3.13
N ASN A 218 10.37 11.04 1.84
CA ASN A 218 11.48 10.57 1.00
C ASN A 218 12.84 11.12 1.47
N LEU A 219 12.88 12.38 1.92
CA LEU A 219 14.11 12.95 2.49
C LEU A 219 14.48 12.27 3.82
N ALA A 220 13.49 12.00 4.67
CA ALA A 220 13.69 11.26 5.92
C ALA A 220 14.19 9.83 5.66
N LEU A 221 13.63 9.14 4.67
CA LEU A 221 14.09 7.83 4.22
C LEU A 221 15.56 7.83 3.78
N VAL A 222 15.98 8.86 3.03
CA VAL A 222 17.38 9.01 2.60
C VAL A 222 18.31 9.24 3.80
N LYS A 223 17.87 10.04 4.79
CA LYS A 223 18.63 10.26 6.03
C LYS A 223 18.77 8.96 6.84
N ASP A 224 17.68 8.24 7.05
CA ASP A 224 17.68 6.95 7.76
C ASP A 224 18.60 5.94 7.06
N ALA A 225 18.53 5.85 5.72
CA ALA A 225 19.45 5.01 4.95
C ALA A 225 20.93 5.40 5.15
N ALA A 226 21.25 6.69 5.18
CA ALA A 226 22.61 7.16 5.44
C ALA A 226 23.10 6.80 6.85
N GLU A 227 22.24 6.92 7.86
CA GLU A 227 22.54 6.52 9.24
C GLU A 227 22.81 5.01 9.34
N ARG A 228 22.01 4.19 8.64
CA ARG A 228 22.23 2.74 8.56
C ARG A 228 23.54 2.36 7.88
N VAL A 229 23.92 3.08 6.81
CA VAL A 229 25.23 2.89 6.16
C VAL A 229 26.37 3.10 7.16
N GLU A 230 26.30 4.16 7.97
CA GLU A 230 27.29 4.43 9.00
C GLU A 230 27.30 3.35 10.08
N ALA A 231 26.13 2.92 10.56
CA ALA A 231 26.00 1.84 11.54
C ALA A 231 26.61 0.52 11.03
N LEU A 232 26.41 0.20 9.75
CA LEU A 232 26.94 -1.01 9.13
C LEU A 232 28.47 -1.02 8.95
N ARG A 233 29.16 0.11 9.10
CA ARG A 233 30.64 0.13 9.09
C ARG A 233 31.23 -0.63 10.27
N LEU A 234 30.48 -0.74 11.37
CA LEU A 234 30.88 -1.42 12.60
C LEU A 234 30.45 -2.90 12.63
N VAL A 235 29.75 -3.36 11.60
CA VAL A 235 29.14 -4.68 11.50
C VAL A 235 30.03 -5.62 10.66
N SER A 236 30.03 -6.91 11.00
CA SER A 236 30.87 -7.89 10.29
C SER A 236 30.47 -8.04 8.81
N GLU A 237 31.40 -8.53 7.98
CA GLU A 237 31.11 -8.80 6.58
C GLU A 237 30.03 -9.88 6.40
N ASP A 238 30.06 -10.93 7.22
CA ASP A 238 29.06 -12.00 7.20
C ASP A 238 27.64 -11.50 7.50
N GLN A 239 27.51 -10.57 8.45
CA GLN A 239 26.22 -9.96 8.79
C GLN A 239 25.72 -9.07 7.64
N ARG A 240 26.61 -8.28 7.02
CA ARG A 240 26.25 -7.47 5.84
C ARG A 240 25.84 -8.33 4.66
N GLU A 241 26.51 -9.45 4.40
CA GLU A 241 26.11 -10.37 3.33
C GLU A 241 24.79 -11.05 3.62
N THR A 242 24.51 -11.38 4.89
CA THR A 242 23.19 -11.89 5.29
C THR A 242 22.07 -10.89 4.98
N LEU A 243 22.28 -9.60 5.26
CA LEU A 243 21.30 -8.55 4.92
C LEU A 243 21.10 -8.42 3.41
N ARG A 244 22.17 -8.42 2.62
CA ARG A 244 22.08 -8.40 1.15
C ARG A 244 21.35 -9.62 0.60
N MET A 245 21.61 -10.80 1.14
CA MET A 245 20.91 -12.02 0.75
C MET A 245 19.41 -11.92 1.04
N ARG A 246 19.04 -11.41 2.22
CA ARG A 246 17.63 -11.18 2.60
C ARG A 246 16.95 -10.19 1.67
N ALA A 247 17.59 -9.06 1.38
CA ALA A 247 17.08 -8.04 0.46
C ALA A 247 16.84 -8.62 -0.96
N ARG A 248 17.81 -9.37 -1.49
CA ARG A 248 17.65 -10.06 -2.79
C ARG A 248 16.51 -11.07 -2.77
N LEU A 249 16.35 -11.80 -1.66
CA LEU A 249 15.27 -12.78 -1.53
C LEU A 249 13.90 -12.08 -1.48
N ARG A 250 13.74 -11.02 -0.68
CA ARG A 250 12.49 -10.24 -0.65
C ARG A 250 12.16 -9.63 -2.02
N ALA A 251 13.15 -9.04 -2.69
CA ALA A 251 12.97 -8.55 -4.05
C ALA A 251 12.52 -9.63 -5.04
N ALA A 252 13.11 -10.83 -4.98
CA ALA A 252 12.69 -11.96 -5.79
C ALA A 252 11.25 -12.42 -5.49
N LEU A 253 10.87 -12.47 -4.21
CA LEU A 253 9.51 -12.83 -3.79
C LEU A 253 8.48 -11.82 -4.28
N ARG A 254 8.82 -10.52 -4.27
CA ARG A 254 7.99 -9.43 -4.80
C ARG A 254 7.78 -9.47 -6.32
N GLU A 255 8.47 -10.32 -7.08
CA GLU A 255 8.21 -10.54 -8.52
C GLU A 255 7.20 -11.70 -8.76
N LEU A 256 6.90 -12.47 -7.72
CA LEU A 256 5.95 -13.58 -7.77
C LEU A 256 4.51 -13.08 -7.72
N ARG A 257 3.56 -13.95 -8.07
CA ARG A 257 2.15 -13.71 -7.75
C ARG A 257 1.97 -13.62 -6.24
N LEU A 258 1.05 -12.78 -5.78
CA LEU A 258 0.82 -12.55 -4.35
C LEU A 258 0.67 -13.85 -3.52
N PRO A 259 -0.16 -14.85 -3.90
CA PRO A 259 -0.27 -16.09 -3.12
C PRO A 259 1.05 -16.85 -3.00
N GLU A 260 1.84 -16.88 -4.08
CA GLU A 260 3.15 -17.50 -4.09
C GLU A 260 4.17 -16.70 -3.25
N SER A 261 4.14 -15.37 -3.32
CA SER A 261 4.99 -14.49 -2.51
C SER A 261 4.77 -14.74 -1.02
N VAL A 262 3.53 -14.63 -0.55
CA VAL A 262 3.16 -14.79 0.86
C VAL A 262 3.50 -16.19 1.39
N LEU A 263 3.18 -17.23 0.63
CA LEU A 263 3.46 -18.61 1.03
C LEU A 263 4.97 -18.90 1.10
N LEU A 264 5.76 -18.35 0.18
CA LEU A 264 7.20 -18.57 0.15
C LEU A 264 7.94 -17.69 1.15
N GLU A 265 7.48 -16.48 1.41
CA GLU A 265 7.93 -15.62 2.50
C GLU A 265 7.80 -16.37 3.83
N ASN A 266 6.61 -16.88 4.17
CA ASN A 266 6.41 -17.68 5.38
C ASN A 266 7.24 -18.97 5.38
N ALA A 267 7.35 -19.68 4.26
CA ALA A 267 8.15 -20.91 4.18
C ALA A 267 9.66 -20.67 4.30
N LEU A 268 10.13 -19.44 4.07
CA LEU A 268 11.51 -19.00 4.14
C LEU A 268 11.76 -18.03 5.31
N ALA A 269 10.81 -17.88 6.24
CA ALA A 269 10.86 -16.92 7.34
C ALA A 269 12.20 -16.97 8.11
N GLY A 270 12.72 -18.17 8.42
CA GLY A 270 14.01 -18.32 9.08
C GLY A 270 15.22 -17.75 8.31
N LEU A 271 15.18 -17.73 6.97
CA LEU A 271 16.20 -17.04 6.15
C LEU A 271 16.01 -15.52 6.19
N LEU A 272 14.76 -15.08 6.21
CA LEU A 272 14.36 -13.66 6.28
C LEU A 272 14.55 -13.07 7.69
N GLY A 273 14.77 -13.91 8.71
CA GLY A 273 14.90 -13.49 10.09
C GLY A 273 13.55 -13.28 10.79
N GLU A 274 12.52 -13.94 10.31
CA GLU A 274 11.14 -13.86 10.79
C GLU A 274 10.69 -15.21 11.37
N ASP A 275 9.61 -15.17 12.15
CA ASP A 275 8.96 -16.36 12.66
C ASP A 275 7.98 -16.93 11.64
N ARG A 276 7.94 -18.27 11.57
CA ARG A 276 7.05 -18.97 10.66
C ARG A 276 5.69 -19.18 11.31
N LEU A 277 4.64 -18.75 10.62
CA LEU A 277 3.26 -18.97 11.00
C LEU A 277 2.73 -20.32 10.49
N GLU A 278 1.74 -20.86 11.19
CA GLU A 278 0.95 -21.98 10.68
C GLU A 278 0.10 -21.54 9.49
N LEU A 279 -0.18 -22.45 8.55
CA LEU A 279 -0.84 -22.08 7.29
C LEU A 279 -2.27 -21.57 7.46
N THR A 280 -2.98 -22.02 8.49
CA THR A 280 -4.34 -21.54 8.80
C THR A 280 -4.29 -20.11 9.33
N GLU A 281 -3.37 -19.84 10.26
CA GLU A 281 -3.14 -18.51 10.81
C GLU A 281 -2.66 -17.53 9.72
N LEU A 282 -1.73 -17.95 8.86
CA LEU A 282 -1.28 -17.16 7.72
C LEU A 282 -2.43 -16.83 6.77
N GLN A 283 -3.33 -17.78 6.53
CA GLN A 283 -4.49 -17.57 5.66
C GLN A 283 -5.48 -16.56 6.27
N GLU A 284 -5.69 -16.60 7.59
CA GLU A 284 -6.49 -15.63 8.31
C GLU A 284 -5.85 -14.23 8.24
N GLN A 285 -4.54 -14.12 8.50
CA GLN A 285 -3.83 -12.83 8.48
C GLN A 285 -3.66 -12.23 7.08
N ARG A 286 -3.66 -13.07 6.03
CA ARG A 286 -3.39 -12.70 4.63
C ARG A 286 -4.51 -13.16 3.72
N ALA A 287 -5.75 -12.85 4.11
CA ALA A 287 -6.97 -13.26 3.40
C ALA A 287 -6.94 -12.83 1.92
N MET A 288 -6.58 -11.58 1.62
CA MET A 288 -6.45 -11.08 0.23
C MET A 288 -5.59 -11.98 -0.67
N ALA A 289 -4.55 -12.60 -0.13
CA ALA A 289 -3.65 -13.48 -0.87
C ALA A 289 -4.13 -14.94 -0.93
N LEU A 290 -4.77 -15.44 0.13
CA LEU A 290 -4.94 -16.88 0.38
C LEU A 290 -6.39 -17.34 0.52
N GLU A 291 -7.37 -16.43 0.48
CA GLU A 291 -8.78 -16.76 0.60
C GLU A 291 -9.20 -17.83 -0.43
N GLY A 292 -10.01 -18.79 0.02
CA GLY A 292 -10.51 -19.88 -0.82
C GLY A 292 -9.49 -20.99 -1.14
N LEU A 293 -8.23 -20.86 -0.73
CA LEU A 293 -7.24 -21.94 -0.88
C LEU A 293 -7.38 -22.97 0.25
N SER A 294 -7.44 -24.25 -0.09
CA SER A 294 -7.32 -25.30 0.91
C SER A 294 -5.88 -25.44 1.41
N ARG A 295 -5.69 -25.96 2.64
CA ARG A 295 -4.36 -26.27 3.19
C ARG A 295 -3.50 -27.10 2.22
N GLN A 296 -4.08 -28.14 1.62
CA GLN A 296 -3.38 -28.97 0.64
C GLN A 296 -2.94 -28.18 -0.59
N ALA A 297 -3.76 -27.23 -1.07
CA ALA A 297 -3.40 -26.36 -2.18
C ALA A 297 -2.24 -25.43 -1.83
N MET A 298 -2.24 -24.86 -0.61
CA MET A 298 -1.15 -24.04 -0.09
C MET A 298 0.16 -24.83 0.01
N ASP A 299 0.14 -26.04 0.59
CA ASP A 299 1.32 -26.93 0.68
C ASP A 299 1.90 -27.27 -0.70
N GLN A 300 1.03 -27.58 -1.66
CA GLN A 300 1.45 -27.84 -3.04
C GLN A 300 2.09 -26.62 -3.69
N ARG A 301 1.55 -25.41 -3.46
CA ARG A 301 2.13 -24.15 -3.97
C ARG A 301 3.50 -23.89 -3.35
N VAL A 302 3.66 -24.04 -2.02
CA VAL A 302 4.97 -23.94 -1.35
C VAL A 302 5.98 -24.91 -1.97
N SER A 303 5.59 -26.18 -2.12
CA SER A 303 6.47 -27.22 -2.70
C SER A 303 6.88 -26.92 -4.14
N ARG A 304 5.95 -26.45 -4.98
CA ARG A 304 6.25 -26.02 -6.36
C ARG A 304 7.11 -24.77 -6.39
N GLY A 305 6.79 -23.76 -5.58
CA GLY A 305 7.51 -22.50 -5.48
C GLY A 305 8.97 -22.69 -5.07
N ARG A 306 9.23 -23.48 -4.02
CA ARG A 306 10.61 -23.79 -3.58
C ARG A 306 11.44 -24.51 -4.65
N ARG A 307 10.81 -25.35 -5.48
CA ARG A 307 11.48 -25.98 -6.63
C ARG A 307 11.74 -24.98 -7.75
N ALA A 308 10.79 -24.07 -8.00
CA ALA A 308 10.92 -23.04 -9.01
C ALA A 308 12.02 -22.02 -8.68
N LEU A 309 12.20 -21.64 -7.41
CA LEU A 309 13.27 -20.73 -6.98
C LEU A 309 14.69 -21.31 -7.19
N ARG A 310 14.83 -22.62 -7.41
CA ARG A 310 16.10 -23.25 -7.81
C ARG A 310 16.34 -23.25 -9.32
N GLN A 311 15.34 -22.83 -10.09
CA GLN A 311 15.40 -22.71 -11.54
C GLN A 311 15.65 -21.24 -11.93
N PRO A 312 16.05 -20.98 -13.18
CA PRO A 312 16.15 -19.62 -13.71
C PRO A 312 14.84 -18.82 -13.56
N PRO A 313 14.90 -17.48 -13.40
CA PRO A 313 13.74 -16.61 -13.15
C PRO A 313 12.56 -16.77 -14.11
N GLU A 314 12.80 -17.16 -15.36
CA GLU A 314 11.77 -17.37 -16.38
C GLU A 314 10.85 -18.56 -16.06
N LYS A 315 11.26 -19.43 -15.12
CA LYS A 315 10.48 -20.56 -14.62
C LYS A 315 9.74 -20.27 -13.32
N TRP A 316 9.92 -19.08 -12.75
CA TRP A 316 9.25 -18.70 -11.51
C TRP A 316 7.74 -18.52 -11.75
N PRO A 317 6.91 -18.71 -10.71
CA PRO A 317 5.48 -18.42 -10.80
C PRO A 317 5.22 -16.91 -10.71
N SER A 318 5.79 -16.16 -11.66
CA SER A 318 5.68 -14.71 -11.75
C SER A 318 4.27 -14.24 -12.11
N ARG A 319 4.01 -12.97 -11.84
CA ARG A 319 2.79 -12.29 -12.29
C ARG A 319 2.69 -12.36 -13.81
N ARG A 320 1.50 -12.66 -14.32
CA ARG A 320 1.16 -12.65 -15.75
C ARG A 320 0.56 -11.32 -16.21
N LYS A 321 0.11 -10.50 -15.27
CA LYS A 321 -0.40 -9.14 -15.48
C LYS A 321 0.31 -8.20 -14.51
N PRO A 322 0.45 -6.91 -14.86
CA PRO A 322 1.02 -5.94 -13.93
C PRO A 322 0.16 -5.81 -12.67
N ALA A 323 0.83 -5.67 -11.54
CA ALA A 323 0.27 -5.17 -10.28
C ALA A 323 0.43 -3.65 -10.19
N LEU A 324 -0.17 -3.00 -9.19
CA LEU A 324 0.01 -1.55 -8.97
C LEU A 324 1.49 -1.20 -8.76
N PHE A 325 2.21 -2.01 -7.98
CA PHE A 325 3.65 -1.87 -7.77
C PHE A 325 4.43 -1.83 -9.09
N ASP A 326 4.09 -2.68 -10.06
CA ASP A 326 4.75 -2.73 -11.36
C ASP A 326 4.49 -1.47 -12.22
N LEU A 327 3.41 -0.75 -11.96
CA LEU A 327 3.07 0.49 -12.66
C LEU A 327 3.69 1.71 -11.99
N LEU A 328 3.73 1.72 -10.66
CA LEU A 328 4.18 2.85 -9.85
C LEU A 328 5.70 2.91 -9.71
N ARG A 329 6.40 1.76 -9.80
CA ARG A 329 7.87 1.78 -9.84
C ARG A 329 8.35 2.42 -11.15
N SER A 330 9.30 3.34 -11.02
CA SER A 330 10.01 3.90 -12.18
C SER A 330 10.66 2.76 -12.97
N ALA A 331 10.63 2.82 -14.31
CA ALA A 331 11.41 1.88 -15.11
C ALA A 331 12.88 1.98 -14.68
N PRO A 332 13.61 0.85 -14.59
CA PRO A 332 15.06 0.93 -14.41
C PRO A 332 15.61 1.84 -15.50
N SER A 333 16.36 2.88 -15.12
CA SER A 333 17.11 3.67 -16.09
C SER A 333 18.00 2.69 -16.86
N GLU A 334 17.88 2.66 -18.19
CA GLU A 334 18.87 1.99 -19.02
C GLU A 334 20.16 2.81 -18.94
N ASP A 335 20.98 2.53 -17.91
CA ASP A 335 22.36 3.02 -17.81
C ASP A 335 23.36 1.98 -18.34
#